data_AF-A0A3B8W8L2-F1
#
_entry.id   AF-A0A3B8W8L2-F1
#
_cell.length_a   1.000
_cell.length_b   1.000
_cell.length_c   1.000
_cell.angle_alpha   90.00
_cell.angle_beta   90.00
_cell.angle_gamma   90.00
#
_symmetry.space_group_name_H-M   'P 1'
#
loop_
_entity.id
_entity.type
_entity.pdbx_description
1 polymer ?
#
loop_
_entity_poly.entity_id
_entity_poly.type
_entity_poly.pdbx_seq_one_letter_code
_entity_poly.pdbx_strand_id
1 'polypeptide(L)'
;MRSNLIRTQFIALLIVGVAFSALGQIDRGARESVNLNTWSQLLAEPNGDPVRQRSGVHSDGSPFSYEEWMPAAIHLSNGKVLENVLVRLNLVAQEIHYMSEAYGKEMVAYGGTVKELFVAEPRDNQMITRKYSFKKLDGTKSYLCEHLVEGKATLLRSTVKRELTDKAYNSATVNIIFQEDTDYYVQTDAGFAKVNKRKSNLAELLPGKSAELQAFIAQKKLKLKSEEQMAELVTYYNSLQ
;
A
#
# COMPACT_ATOMS: atom_id res chain seq x y z
N MET A 1 -11.44 -17.84 48.75
CA MET A 1 -11.84 -16.85 47.73
C MET A 1 -10.67 -15.92 47.48
N ARG A 2 -9.99 -16.06 46.33
CA ARG A 2 -8.81 -15.27 45.96
C ARG A 2 -9.29 -14.09 45.10
N SER A 3 -9.03 -12.86 45.53
CA SER A 3 -9.26 -11.65 44.75
C SER A 3 -8.06 -11.42 43.81
N ASN A 4 -8.29 -11.59 42.52
CA ASN A 4 -7.42 -11.08 41.46
C ASN A 4 -8.00 -9.76 40.97
N LEU A 5 -7.26 -8.66 41.05
CA LEU A 5 -7.32 -7.62 40.03
C LEU A 5 -6.03 -6.80 40.13
N ILE A 6 -5.06 -7.14 39.27
CA ILE A 6 -3.86 -6.35 39.04
C ILE A 6 -3.84 -5.99 37.55
N ARG A 7 -3.42 -4.74 37.30
CA ARG A 7 -2.76 -4.19 36.10
C ARG A 7 -3.63 -3.44 35.09
N THR A 8 -3.84 -2.18 35.45
CA THR A 8 -3.54 -1.01 34.62
C THR A 8 -2.50 -1.30 33.51
N GLN A 9 -2.86 -1.07 32.25
CA GLN A 9 -1.93 -0.89 31.14
C GLN A 9 -2.28 0.44 30.48
N PHE A 10 -1.54 1.49 30.85
CA PHE A 10 -1.46 2.72 30.07
C PHE A 10 -0.69 2.40 28.80
N ILE A 11 -1.34 2.52 27.64
CA ILE A 11 -0.64 2.49 26.35
C ILE A 11 0.06 3.83 26.20
N ALA A 12 1.38 3.82 26.39
CA ALA A 12 2.23 4.96 26.10
C ALA A 12 2.31 5.15 24.57
N LEU A 13 1.89 6.32 24.11
CA LEU A 13 2.07 6.78 22.73
C LEU A 13 3.55 7.07 22.53
N LEU A 14 4.30 6.04 22.13
CA LEU A 14 5.70 6.15 21.75
C LEU A 14 5.74 6.72 20.33
N ILE A 15 5.92 8.03 20.21
CA ILE A 15 6.23 8.68 18.93
C ILE A 15 7.66 8.23 18.56
N VAL A 16 7.78 7.07 17.93
CA VAL A 16 8.99 6.67 17.25
C VAL A 16 9.04 7.51 15.98
N GLY A 17 9.94 8.48 15.93
CA GLY A 17 10.29 9.17 14.69
C GLY A 17 10.88 8.15 13.72
N VAL A 18 10.04 7.58 12.86
CA VAL A 18 10.51 6.69 11.79
C VAL A 18 11.14 7.59 10.73
N ALA A 19 12.47 7.64 10.73
CA ALA A 19 13.22 8.29 9.67
C ALA A 19 13.09 7.46 8.39
N PHE A 20 12.24 7.91 7.47
CA PHE A 20 12.14 7.37 6.11
C PHE A 20 13.37 7.81 5.29
N SER A 21 14.51 7.17 5.51
CA SER A 21 15.72 7.47 4.74
C SER A 21 15.71 6.70 3.42
N ALA A 22 15.13 7.28 2.36
CA ALA A 22 15.35 6.82 1.00
C ALA A 22 16.65 7.42 0.44
N LEU A 23 17.51 6.57 -0.12
CA LEU A 23 18.75 6.94 -0.80
C LEU A 23 18.42 7.81 -2.03
N GLY A 24 18.93 9.04 -2.03
CA GLY A 24 18.91 9.95 -3.17
C GLY A 24 19.39 11.31 -2.71
N GLN A 25 20.63 11.67 -3.02
CA GLN A 25 21.16 13.01 -2.77
C GLN A 25 20.36 14.00 -3.60
N ILE A 26 19.33 14.59 -3.00
CA ILE A 26 18.64 15.78 -3.50
C ILE A 26 18.74 16.82 -2.38
N ASP A 27 19.19 17.99 -2.81
CA ASP A 27 19.56 19.21 -2.09
C ASP A 27 19.16 19.35 -0.62
N ARG A 28 20.12 19.84 0.18
CA ARG A 28 19.86 20.41 1.51
C ARG A 28 19.17 21.78 1.35
N GLY A 29 18.00 21.79 0.73
CA GLY A 29 17.08 22.91 0.69
C GLY A 29 15.97 22.67 1.70
N ALA A 30 16.04 23.39 2.83
CA ALA A 30 14.96 23.63 3.79
C ALA A 30 13.97 22.48 4.04
N ARG A 31 14.24 21.66 5.05
CA ARG A 31 13.19 20.92 5.78
C ARG A 31 12.34 21.94 6.56
N GLU A 32 11.49 22.69 5.86
CA GLU A 32 10.42 23.44 6.49
C GLU A 32 9.41 22.43 7.02
N SER A 33 9.15 22.46 8.33
CA SER A 33 8.02 21.74 8.93
C SER A 33 6.74 22.24 8.27
N VAL A 34 6.20 21.47 7.35
CA VAL A 34 4.91 21.78 6.71
C VAL A 34 3.87 21.87 7.82
N ASN A 35 3.31 23.07 8.02
CA ASN A 35 2.29 23.33 9.03
C ASN A 35 1.11 22.35 8.86
N LEU A 36 0.52 21.88 9.96
CA LEU A 36 -0.56 20.88 9.99
C LEU A 36 -1.80 21.29 9.17
N ASN A 37 -2.10 22.59 9.10
CA ASN A 37 -3.20 23.13 8.29
C ASN A 37 -2.95 22.99 6.78
N THR A 38 -1.70 22.81 6.38
CA THR A 38 -1.29 22.66 4.98
C THR A 38 -1.54 21.25 4.45
N TRP A 39 -1.58 20.21 5.30
CA TRP A 39 -1.73 18.82 4.84
C TRP A 39 -3.05 18.62 4.12
N SER A 40 -4.14 19.13 4.71
CA SER A 40 -5.45 19.06 4.09
C SER A 40 -5.54 19.92 2.82
N GLN A 41 -4.92 21.09 2.80
CA GLN A 41 -4.87 21.91 1.59
C GLN A 41 -4.08 21.25 0.45
N LEU A 42 -3.11 20.40 0.78
CA LEU A 42 -2.26 19.71 -0.20
C LEU A 42 -2.86 18.38 -0.67
N LEU A 43 -3.57 17.66 0.19
CA LEU A 43 -4.11 16.33 -0.10
C LEU A 43 -5.56 16.32 -0.54
N ALA A 44 -6.37 17.31 -0.14
CA ALA A 44 -7.78 17.37 -0.45
C ALA A 44 -8.05 18.20 -1.71
N GLU A 45 -9.11 17.88 -2.43
CA GLU A 45 -9.74 18.84 -3.34
C GLU A 45 -10.32 20.02 -2.54
N PRO A 46 -10.56 21.20 -3.14
CA PRO A 46 -11.11 22.38 -2.46
C PRO A 46 -12.41 22.14 -1.65
N ASN A 47 -13.13 21.04 -1.93
CA ASN A 47 -14.34 20.61 -1.25
C ASN A 47 -14.22 19.20 -0.59
N GLY A 48 -13.00 18.75 -0.29
CA GLY A 48 -12.65 17.36 0.03
C GLY A 48 -13.72 16.57 0.79
N ASP A 49 -14.04 15.39 0.27
CA ASP A 49 -15.17 14.60 0.74
C ASP A 49 -14.90 14.02 2.15
N PRO A 50 -15.71 14.39 3.17
CA PRO A 50 -15.68 13.68 4.44
C PRO A 50 -16.21 12.25 4.23
N VAL A 51 -15.55 11.28 4.86
CA VAL A 51 -16.00 9.88 4.81
C VAL A 51 -17.38 9.77 5.47
N ARG A 52 -18.39 9.33 4.70
CA ARG A 52 -19.75 9.10 5.20
C ARG A 52 -19.84 7.68 5.76
N GLN A 53 -20.12 7.55 7.06
CA GLN A 53 -20.44 6.25 7.65
C GLN A 53 -21.81 5.75 7.17
N ARG A 54 -21.87 4.50 6.72
CA ARG A 54 -23.13 3.81 6.41
C ARG A 54 -23.72 3.22 7.70
N SER A 55 -24.83 3.76 8.19
CA SER A 55 -25.54 3.22 9.36
C SER A 55 -26.40 2.00 8.98
N GLY A 56 -26.47 0.99 9.85
CA GLY A 56 -27.40 -0.15 9.71
C GLY A 56 -26.90 -1.36 8.90
N VAL A 57 -25.59 -1.46 8.65
CA VAL A 57 -24.97 -2.60 7.93
C VAL A 57 -24.12 -3.41 8.90
N HIS A 58 -24.25 -4.73 8.85
CA HIS A 58 -23.32 -5.65 9.53
C HIS A 58 -22.29 -6.14 8.52
N SER A 59 -21.01 -5.91 8.79
CA SER A 59 -19.91 -6.32 7.92
C SER A 59 -19.00 -7.30 8.65
N ASP A 60 -18.69 -8.42 8.00
CA ASP A 60 -17.64 -9.34 8.42
C ASP A 60 -16.34 -8.94 7.70
N GLY A 61 -15.42 -8.34 8.45
CA GLY A 61 -14.18 -7.75 7.97
C GLY A 61 -14.24 -6.25 7.68
N SER A 62 -13.20 -5.75 7.01
CA SER A 62 -12.96 -4.32 6.77
C SER A 62 -12.51 -4.05 5.33
N PRO A 63 -12.92 -2.92 4.72
CA PRO A 63 -12.44 -2.51 3.40
C PRO A 63 -10.97 -2.10 3.41
N PHE A 64 -10.39 -1.87 4.60
CA PHE A 64 -9.03 -1.39 4.75
C PHE A 64 -7.99 -2.52 4.72
N SER A 65 -6.77 -2.19 4.32
CA SER A 65 -5.61 -3.12 4.39
C SER A 65 -5.27 -3.49 5.83
N TYR A 66 -5.44 -2.55 6.76
CA TYR A 66 -5.22 -2.72 8.20
C TYR A 66 -6.36 -2.08 8.99
N GLU A 67 -6.69 -2.68 10.13
CA GLU A 67 -7.66 -2.13 11.08
C GLU A 67 -7.09 -1.01 11.95
N GLU A 68 -5.77 -0.85 11.97
CA GLU A 68 -5.06 0.18 12.73
C GLU A 68 -4.58 1.31 11.81
N TRP A 69 -4.41 2.51 12.36
CA TRP A 69 -3.83 3.63 11.63
C TRP A 69 -2.31 3.48 11.60
N MET A 70 -1.73 3.55 10.41
CA MET A 70 -0.31 3.33 10.22
C MET A 70 0.41 4.66 10.00
N PRO A 71 1.56 4.91 10.65
CA PRO A 71 2.36 6.09 10.37
C PRO A 71 2.96 5.99 8.96
N ALA A 72 2.93 7.10 8.22
CA ALA A 72 3.42 7.15 6.86
C ALA A 72 4.08 8.48 6.49
N ALA A 73 4.87 8.44 5.43
CA ALA A 73 5.32 9.61 4.68
C ALA A 73 4.64 9.65 3.31
N ILE A 74 4.07 10.79 2.94
CA ILE A 74 3.39 10.99 1.66
C ILE A 74 4.23 11.95 0.81
N HIS A 75 4.77 11.44 -0.29
CA HIS A 75 5.47 12.24 -1.28
C HIS A 75 4.47 12.72 -2.33
N LEU A 76 4.37 14.03 -2.50
CA LEU A 76 3.43 14.65 -3.43
C LEU A 76 4.06 14.87 -4.80
N SER A 77 3.22 14.95 -5.83
CA SER A 77 3.61 15.21 -7.22
C SER A 77 4.34 16.55 -7.39
N ASN A 78 4.10 17.52 -6.49
CA ASN A 78 4.77 18.81 -6.47
C ASN A 78 6.12 18.81 -5.72
N GLY A 79 6.61 17.65 -5.28
CA GLY A 79 7.89 17.49 -4.59
C GLY A 79 7.84 17.69 -3.06
N LYS A 80 6.70 18.12 -2.50
CA LYS A 80 6.54 18.22 -1.04
C LYS A 80 6.43 16.84 -0.41
N VAL A 81 6.94 16.72 0.81
CA VAL A 81 6.83 15.51 1.63
C VAL A 81 6.05 15.83 2.88
N LEU A 82 5.03 15.02 3.18
CA LEU A 82 4.27 15.06 4.42
C LEU A 82 4.75 13.88 5.28
N GLU A 83 5.48 14.16 6.35
CA GLU A 83 5.99 13.14 7.27
C GLU A 83 5.01 12.92 8.45
N ASN A 84 5.06 11.74 9.07
CA ASN A 84 4.29 11.36 10.26
C ASN A 84 2.76 11.47 10.09
N VAL A 85 2.25 11.22 8.88
CA VAL A 85 0.81 11.19 8.62
C VAL A 85 0.25 9.83 8.99
N LEU A 86 -0.80 9.79 9.81
CA LEU A 86 -1.53 8.54 10.07
C LEU A 86 -2.44 8.22 8.89
N VAL A 87 -2.24 7.04 8.28
CA VAL A 87 -2.98 6.59 7.10
C VAL A 87 -3.61 5.21 7.26
N ARG A 88 -4.64 4.94 6.45
CA ARG A 88 -5.17 3.60 6.15
C ARG A 88 -5.45 3.49 4.67
N LEU A 89 -5.30 2.29 4.13
CA LEU A 89 -5.50 2.05 2.69
C LEU A 89 -6.84 1.37 2.49
N ASN A 90 -7.77 2.03 1.82
CA ASN A 90 -9.05 1.42 1.44
C ASN A 90 -8.84 0.61 0.15
N LEU A 91 -8.85 -0.70 0.25
CA LEU A 91 -8.59 -1.62 -0.86
C LEU A 91 -9.84 -1.88 -1.72
N VAL A 92 -11.02 -1.43 -1.28
CA VAL A 92 -12.26 -1.47 -2.09
C VAL A 92 -12.28 -0.28 -3.03
N ALA A 93 -12.13 0.93 -2.48
CA ALA A 93 -12.17 2.17 -3.26
C ALA A 93 -10.82 2.52 -3.93
N GLN A 94 -9.73 1.85 -3.53
CA GLN A 94 -8.36 2.17 -3.95
C GLN A 94 -7.97 3.60 -3.53
N GLU A 95 -8.20 3.91 -2.25
CA GLU A 95 -8.04 5.25 -1.68
C GLU A 95 -7.06 5.26 -0.51
N ILE A 96 -6.33 6.36 -0.36
CA ILE A 96 -5.48 6.62 0.82
C ILE A 96 -6.29 7.49 1.76
N HIS A 97 -6.71 6.92 2.88
CA HIS A 97 -7.36 7.65 3.96
C HIS A 97 -6.28 8.18 4.90
N TYR A 98 -6.45 9.40 5.39
CA TYR A 98 -5.54 10.03 6.34
C TYR A 98 -6.31 10.76 7.44
N MET A 99 -5.71 10.83 8.63
CA MET A 99 -6.25 11.66 9.70
C MET A 99 -5.80 13.11 9.50
N SER A 100 -6.75 14.01 9.25
CA SER A 100 -6.45 15.44 9.19
C SER A 100 -6.35 16.00 10.61
N GLU A 101 -5.16 16.46 10.99
CA GLU A 101 -5.00 17.19 12.26
C GLU A 101 -5.71 18.55 12.22
N ALA A 102 -5.78 19.19 11.05
CA ALA A 102 -6.45 20.48 10.85
C ALA A 102 -7.97 20.41 11.12
N TYR A 103 -8.60 19.29 10.78
CA TYR A 103 -10.04 19.09 10.92
C TYR A 103 -10.43 18.07 11.99
N GLY A 104 -9.46 17.40 12.61
CA GLY A 104 -9.68 16.31 13.57
C GLY A 104 -10.51 15.15 13.02
N LYS A 105 -10.54 14.96 11.69
CA LYS A 105 -11.40 13.98 11.02
C LYS A 105 -10.66 13.23 9.92
N GLU A 106 -11.17 12.04 9.62
CA GLU A 106 -10.74 11.22 8.51
C GLU A 106 -11.08 11.88 7.17
N MET A 107 -10.10 11.89 6.27
CA MET A 107 -10.16 12.47 4.94
C MET A 107 -9.58 11.49 3.92
N VAL A 108 -9.96 11.64 2.65
CA VAL A 108 -9.38 10.88 1.54
C VAL A 108 -8.39 11.75 0.77
N ALA A 109 -7.19 11.23 0.52
CA ALA A 109 -6.20 11.89 -0.30
C ALA A 109 -6.51 11.72 -1.79
N TYR A 110 -6.44 12.82 -2.54
CA TYR A 110 -6.65 12.79 -3.97
C TYR A 110 -5.51 12.06 -4.69
N GLY A 111 -5.86 11.01 -5.43
CA GLY A 111 -4.88 10.13 -6.09
C GLY A 111 -3.98 10.82 -7.13
N GLY A 112 -4.38 11.97 -7.67
CA GLY A 112 -3.55 12.75 -8.59
C GLY A 112 -2.42 13.55 -7.91
N THR A 113 -2.53 13.81 -6.61
CA THR A 113 -1.53 14.61 -5.87
C THR A 113 -0.48 13.75 -5.19
N VAL A 114 -0.79 12.49 -4.89
CA VAL A 114 0.15 11.56 -4.24
C VAL A 114 1.03 10.90 -5.31
N LYS A 115 2.33 11.13 -5.23
CA LYS A 115 3.33 10.49 -6.08
C LYS A 115 3.70 9.11 -5.52
N GLU A 116 4.11 9.08 -4.26
CA GLU A 116 4.52 7.88 -3.54
C GLU A 116 4.05 7.96 -2.09
N LEU A 117 3.74 6.80 -1.51
CA LEU A 117 3.39 6.65 -0.11
C LEU A 117 4.32 5.63 0.53
N PHE A 118 4.88 5.96 1.69
CA PHE A 118 5.72 5.07 2.47
C PHE A 118 5.03 4.80 3.80
N VAL A 119 4.59 3.56 4.03
CA VAL A 119 3.85 3.14 5.23
C VAL A 119 4.79 2.36 6.13
N ALA A 120 4.89 2.76 7.40
CA ALA A 120 5.66 2.00 8.39
C ALA A 120 4.76 0.95 9.04
N GLU A 121 5.15 -0.31 8.93
CA GLU A 121 4.38 -1.46 9.41
C GLU A 121 5.20 -2.33 10.37
N PRO A 122 4.59 -2.83 11.46
CA PRO A 122 5.24 -3.80 12.33
C PRO A 122 5.31 -5.16 11.63
N ARG A 123 6.51 -5.72 11.53
CA ARG A 123 6.77 -7.08 11.07
C ARG A 123 7.88 -7.70 11.92
N ASP A 124 7.61 -8.87 12.50
CA ASP A 124 8.58 -9.64 13.29
C ASP A 124 9.28 -8.79 14.38
N ASN A 125 8.51 -7.96 15.08
CA ASN A 125 8.98 -7.04 16.14
C ASN A 125 9.93 -5.92 15.64
N GLN A 126 9.93 -5.63 14.35
CA GLN A 126 10.63 -4.52 13.72
C GLN A 126 9.66 -3.68 12.89
N MET A 127 9.96 -2.39 12.71
CA MET A 127 9.22 -1.55 11.77
C MET A 127 9.85 -1.70 10.38
N ILE A 128 9.08 -2.16 9.42
CA ILE A 128 9.44 -2.15 7.99
C ILE A 128 8.73 -1.00 7.30
N THR A 129 9.34 -0.45 6.25
CA THR A 129 8.69 0.54 5.39
C THR A 129 8.25 -0.14 4.10
N ARG A 130 6.96 0.00 3.77
CA ARG A 130 6.40 -0.42 2.48
C ARG A 130 6.13 0.79 1.61
N LYS A 131 6.48 0.68 0.33
CA LYS A 131 6.29 1.75 -0.66
C LYS A 131 5.07 1.44 -1.52
N TYR A 132 4.24 2.44 -1.75
CA TYR A 132 3.06 2.39 -2.60
C TYR A 132 3.05 3.54 -3.61
N SER A 133 2.38 3.32 -4.74
CA SER A 133 2.07 4.36 -5.72
C SER A 133 0.83 4.00 -6.52
N PHE A 134 0.13 5.01 -7.05
CA PHE A 134 -0.97 4.77 -7.97
C PHE A 134 -0.47 4.33 -9.36
N LYS A 135 -1.04 3.25 -9.90
CA LYS A 135 -0.77 2.75 -11.26
C LYS A 135 -2.07 2.56 -12.03
N LYS A 136 -2.09 2.98 -13.29
CA LYS A 136 -3.21 2.71 -14.21
C LYS A 136 -3.04 1.33 -14.83
N LEU A 137 -3.70 0.32 -14.26
CA LEU A 137 -3.54 -1.08 -14.66
C LEU A 137 -4.38 -1.45 -15.89
N ASP A 138 -5.55 -0.82 -16.06
CA ASP A 138 -6.52 -1.08 -17.13
C ASP A 138 -6.73 0.14 -18.05
N GLY A 139 -5.85 1.14 -17.96
CA GLY A 139 -5.93 2.40 -18.71
C GLY A 139 -6.98 3.38 -18.21
N THR A 140 -7.90 2.97 -17.33
CA THR A 140 -9.03 3.80 -16.87
C THR A 140 -8.94 4.14 -15.39
N LYS A 141 -8.70 3.13 -14.54
CA LYS A 141 -8.67 3.26 -13.09
C LYS A 141 -7.25 3.17 -12.56
N SER A 142 -6.96 4.03 -11.60
CA SER A 142 -5.73 3.97 -10.81
C SER A 142 -5.93 3.01 -9.65
N TYR A 143 -4.98 2.11 -9.46
CA TYR A 143 -4.93 1.18 -8.33
C TYR A 143 -3.73 1.52 -7.46
N LEU A 144 -3.88 1.36 -6.15
CA LEU A 144 -2.80 1.54 -5.20
C LEU A 144 -1.94 0.27 -5.23
N CYS A 145 -0.75 0.38 -5.83
CA CYS A 145 0.16 -0.75 -5.96
C CYS A 145 1.32 -0.62 -4.99
N GLU A 146 1.63 -1.73 -4.31
CA GLU A 146 2.81 -1.87 -3.48
C GLU A 146 4.02 -2.25 -4.32
N HIS A 147 5.18 -1.67 -3.99
CA HIS A 147 6.46 -1.98 -4.60
C HIS A 147 7.14 -3.08 -3.79
N LEU A 148 7.24 -4.27 -4.39
CA LEU A 148 7.87 -5.44 -3.75
C LEU A 148 9.37 -5.49 -4.02
N VAL A 149 9.78 -5.13 -5.24
CA VAL A 149 11.18 -5.04 -5.67
C VAL A 149 11.29 -3.85 -6.60
N GLU A 150 12.32 -3.02 -6.39
CA GLU A 150 12.61 -1.86 -7.23
C GLU A 150 13.97 -2.04 -7.94
N GLY A 151 14.09 -1.39 -9.10
CA GLY A 151 15.25 -1.48 -10.00
C GLY A 151 14.81 -1.20 -11.43
N LYS A 152 15.57 -1.66 -12.43
CA LYS A 152 15.15 -1.50 -13.84
C LYS A 152 13.88 -2.28 -14.16
N ALA A 153 13.68 -3.42 -13.51
CA ALA A 153 12.38 -4.05 -13.39
C ALA A 153 11.83 -3.80 -11.98
N THR A 154 10.61 -3.30 -11.91
CA THR A 154 9.88 -3.12 -10.65
C THR A 154 8.78 -4.16 -10.55
N LEU A 155 8.80 -4.98 -9.50
CA LEU A 155 7.72 -5.92 -9.19
C LEU A 155 6.70 -5.23 -8.30
N LEU A 156 5.44 -5.23 -8.74
CA LEU A 156 4.33 -4.60 -8.03
C LEU A 156 3.29 -5.62 -7.61
N ARG A 157 2.65 -5.34 -6.47
CA ARG A 157 1.47 -6.03 -5.98
C ARG A 157 0.27 -5.09 -5.97
N SER A 158 -0.85 -5.55 -6.51
CA SER A 158 -2.13 -4.86 -6.44
C SER A 158 -3.11 -5.74 -5.68
N THR A 159 -3.63 -5.22 -4.56
CA THR A 159 -4.62 -5.91 -3.74
C THR A 159 -5.93 -5.15 -3.81
N VAL A 160 -7.00 -5.87 -4.12
CA VAL A 160 -8.36 -5.32 -4.22
C VAL A 160 -9.27 -6.12 -3.30
N LYS A 161 -10.11 -5.43 -2.53
CA LYS A 161 -11.19 -6.05 -1.78
C LYS A 161 -12.52 -5.83 -2.51
N ARG A 162 -13.36 -6.86 -2.60
CA ARG A 162 -14.72 -6.79 -3.14
C ARG A 162 -15.74 -7.02 -2.03
N GLU A 163 -16.77 -6.19 -2.02
CA GLU A 163 -17.95 -6.36 -1.17
C GLU A 163 -18.87 -7.42 -1.77
N LEU A 164 -19.08 -8.53 -1.06
CA LEU A 164 -20.09 -9.53 -1.37
C LEU A 164 -21.27 -9.31 -0.43
N THR A 165 -22.41 -8.97 -1.01
CA THR A 165 -23.64 -8.80 -0.24
C THR A 165 -24.39 -10.13 -0.16
N ASP A 166 -24.56 -10.66 1.04
CA ASP A 166 -25.49 -11.74 1.32
C ASP A 166 -26.73 -11.17 2.01
N LYS A 167 -27.86 -11.25 1.31
CA LYS A 167 -29.16 -10.84 1.83
C LYS A 167 -30.09 -12.05 1.82
N ALA A 168 -30.33 -12.62 2.99
CA ALA A 168 -31.37 -13.62 3.17
C ALA A 168 -32.74 -13.04 2.80
N TYR A 169 -33.55 -13.83 2.08
CA TYR A 169 -34.91 -13.46 1.69
C TYR A 169 -35.72 -13.13 2.96
N ASN A 170 -36.37 -11.96 3.01
CA ASN A 170 -37.05 -11.38 4.17
C ASN A 170 -36.21 -10.84 5.35
N SER A 171 -34.88 -10.71 5.25
CA SER A 171 -34.10 -10.01 6.28
C SER A 171 -33.98 -8.51 6.02
N ALA A 172 -34.18 -7.70 7.08
CA ALA A 172 -33.82 -6.28 7.12
C ALA A 172 -32.29 -6.07 7.29
N THR A 173 -31.56 -7.12 7.66
CA THR A 173 -30.12 -7.10 7.87
C THR A 173 -29.41 -7.54 6.60
N VAL A 174 -28.47 -6.72 6.15
CA VAL A 174 -27.58 -7.00 5.02
C VAL A 174 -26.22 -7.39 5.58
N ASN A 175 -25.73 -8.57 5.20
CA ASN A 175 -24.38 -9.02 5.57
C ASN A 175 -23.43 -8.67 4.41
N ILE A 176 -22.33 -7.98 4.73
CA ILE A 176 -21.25 -7.72 3.77
C ILE A 176 -20.04 -8.55 4.16
N ILE A 177 -19.53 -9.35 3.20
CA ILE A 177 -18.28 -10.08 3.31
C ILE A 177 -17.26 -9.44 2.39
N PHE A 178 -16.04 -9.21 2.87
CA PHE A 178 -14.95 -8.72 2.02
C PHE A 178 -14.10 -9.87 1.48
N GLN A 179 -14.10 -10.05 0.16
CA GLN A 179 -13.19 -10.98 -0.51
C GLN A 179 -11.98 -10.23 -1.06
N GLU A 180 -10.77 -10.72 -0.77
CA GLU A 180 -9.53 -10.13 -1.26
C GLU A 180 -9.01 -10.87 -2.50
N ASP A 181 -8.60 -10.11 -3.52
CA ASP A 181 -7.88 -10.59 -4.68
C ASP A 181 -6.55 -9.86 -4.82
N THR A 182 -5.50 -10.63 -5.03
CA THR A 182 -4.14 -10.09 -5.22
C THR A 182 -3.60 -10.46 -6.58
N ASP A 183 -3.25 -9.44 -7.34
CA ASP A 183 -2.60 -9.52 -8.64
C ASP A 183 -1.18 -8.95 -8.59
N TYR A 184 -0.33 -9.42 -9.49
CA TYR A 184 1.08 -9.03 -9.57
C TYR A 184 1.38 -8.49 -10.95
N TYR A 185 2.25 -7.49 -10.99
CA TYR A 185 2.62 -6.78 -12.20
C TYR A 185 4.12 -6.54 -12.24
N VAL A 186 4.67 -6.42 -13.44
CA VAL A 186 6.05 -5.98 -13.64
C VAL A 186 6.05 -4.73 -14.49
N GLN A 187 6.82 -3.74 -14.05
CA GLN A 187 7.11 -2.54 -14.80
C GLN A 187 8.57 -2.58 -15.25
N THR A 188 8.80 -2.39 -16.54
CA THR A 188 10.14 -2.30 -17.15
C THR A 188 10.15 -1.15 -18.15
N ASP A 189 11.30 -0.85 -18.75
CA ASP A 189 11.39 0.12 -19.86
C ASP A 189 10.52 -0.29 -21.06
N ALA A 190 10.28 -1.59 -21.24
CA ALA A 190 9.43 -2.09 -22.32
C ALA A 190 7.93 -1.89 -22.06
N GLY A 191 7.54 -1.58 -20.81
CA GLY A 191 6.16 -1.29 -20.44
C GLY A 191 5.72 -1.97 -19.15
N PHE A 192 4.40 -2.00 -18.99
CA PHE A 192 3.74 -2.47 -17.78
C PHE A 192 2.89 -3.71 -18.09
N ALA A 193 3.14 -4.83 -17.41
CA ALA A 193 2.51 -6.11 -17.74
C ALA A 193 2.04 -6.87 -16.48
N LYS A 194 0.89 -7.55 -16.61
CA LYS A 194 0.35 -8.43 -15.57
C LYS A 194 1.09 -9.78 -15.56
N VAL A 195 1.50 -10.22 -14.37
CA VAL A 195 2.12 -11.52 -14.15
C VAL A 195 1.03 -12.57 -13.98
N ASN A 196 1.05 -13.59 -14.83
CA ASN A 196 0.14 -14.72 -14.74
C ASN A 196 0.80 -15.85 -13.96
N LYS A 197 0.46 -15.97 -12.67
CA LYS A 197 0.96 -17.04 -11.78
C LYS A 197 0.73 -18.46 -12.31
N ARG A 198 -0.31 -18.69 -13.12
CA ARG A 198 -0.62 -20.02 -13.67
C ARG A 198 0.28 -20.39 -14.84
N LYS A 199 0.66 -19.39 -15.65
CA LYS A 199 1.55 -19.56 -16.80
C LYS A 199 3.03 -19.37 -16.45
N SER A 200 3.33 -18.87 -15.25
CA SER A 200 4.70 -18.57 -14.79
C SER A 200 5.48 -17.70 -15.79
N ASN A 201 4.78 -16.77 -16.46
CA ASN A 201 5.31 -15.98 -17.57
C ASN A 201 6.25 -14.83 -17.15
N LEU A 202 6.59 -14.70 -15.86
CA LEU A 202 7.37 -13.57 -15.35
C LEU A 202 8.72 -13.43 -16.06
N ALA A 203 9.41 -14.54 -16.37
CA ALA A 203 10.69 -14.51 -17.07
C ALA A 203 10.58 -13.94 -18.50
N GLU A 204 9.44 -14.14 -19.18
CA GLU A 204 9.19 -13.64 -20.53
C GLU A 204 8.87 -12.14 -20.54
N LEU A 205 8.38 -11.61 -19.42
CA LEU A 205 8.06 -10.20 -19.25
C LEU A 205 9.28 -9.33 -18.90
N LEU A 206 10.42 -9.97 -18.59
CA LEU A 206 11.68 -9.30 -18.28
C LEU A 206 12.53 -9.20 -19.56
N PRO A 207 12.80 -7.99 -20.07
CA PRO A 207 13.50 -7.84 -21.34
C PRO A 207 14.99 -8.19 -21.21
N GLY A 208 15.48 -9.04 -22.10
CA GLY A 208 16.88 -9.48 -22.13
C GLY A 208 17.23 -10.50 -21.04
N LYS A 209 18.46 -11.05 -21.10
CA LYS A 209 19.00 -12.00 -20.10
C LYS A 209 18.21 -13.30 -19.91
N SER A 210 17.45 -13.71 -20.93
CA SER A 210 16.61 -14.91 -20.88
C SER A 210 17.39 -16.17 -20.51
N ALA A 211 18.61 -16.35 -21.04
CA ALA A 211 19.44 -17.51 -20.73
C ALA A 211 19.85 -17.55 -19.23
N GLU A 212 20.29 -16.43 -18.69
CA GLU A 212 20.66 -16.28 -17.27
C GLU A 212 19.46 -16.48 -16.34
N LEU A 213 18.30 -15.92 -16.69
CA LEU A 213 17.07 -16.11 -15.93
C LEU A 213 16.60 -17.56 -15.94
N GLN A 214 16.62 -18.24 -17.08
CA GLN A 214 16.25 -19.66 -17.17
C GLN A 214 17.22 -20.54 -16.37
N ALA A 215 18.52 -20.25 -16.40
CA ALA A 215 19.51 -20.95 -15.59
C ALA A 215 19.24 -20.78 -14.09
N PHE A 216 18.95 -19.55 -13.65
CA PHE A 216 18.63 -19.26 -12.25
C PHE A 216 17.34 -19.95 -11.80
N ILE A 217 16.29 -19.91 -12.62
CA ILE A 217 15.01 -20.60 -12.37
C ILE A 217 15.24 -22.11 -12.24
N ALA A 218 16.03 -22.72 -13.12
CA ALA A 218 16.34 -24.14 -13.08
C ALA A 218 17.18 -24.53 -11.85
N GLN A 219 18.22 -23.74 -11.54
CA GLN A 219 19.10 -23.96 -10.39
C GLN A 219 18.34 -23.89 -9.06
N LYS A 220 17.48 -22.89 -8.91
CA LYS A 220 16.67 -22.64 -7.70
C LYS A 220 15.35 -23.39 -7.70
N LYS A 221 15.00 -24.06 -8.80
CA LYS A 221 13.73 -24.78 -9.02
C LYS A 221 12.51 -23.89 -8.75
N LEU A 222 12.57 -22.63 -9.19
CA LEU A 222 11.52 -21.64 -8.96
C LEU A 222 10.29 -21.99 -9.79
N LYS A 223 9.11 -22.05 -9.15
CA LYS A 223 7.84 -22.25 -9.85
C LYS A 223 7.16 -20.92 -10.22
N LEU A 224 7.65 -19.81 -9.65
CA LEU A 224 7.14 -18.45 -9.85
C LEU A 224 5.65 -18.32 -9.52
N LYS A 225 5.20 -19.06 -8.51
CA LYS A 225 3.80 -19.05 -8.03
C LYS A 225 3.62 -18.27 -6.72
N SER A 226 4.69 -18.14 -5.94
CA SER A 226 4.69 -17.37 -4.70
C SER A 226 5.30 -15.98 -4.92
N GLU A 227 4.91 -15.04 -4.07
CA GLU A 227 5.43 -13.68 -4.07
C GLU A 227 6.96 -13.65 -3.90
N GLU A 228 7.46 -14.46 -2.97
CA GLU A 228 8.88 -14.53 -2.61
C GLU A 228 9.72 -15.03 -3.79
N GLN A 229 9.22 -16.04 -4.52
CA GLN A 229 9.91 -16.56 -5.71
C GLN A 229 9.91 -15.54 -6.86
N MET A 230 8.82 -14.79 -7.03
CA MET A 230 8.76 -13.72 -8.03
C MET A 230 9.73 -12.59 -7.67
N ALA A 231 9.77 -12.20 -6.40
CA ALA A 231 10.69 -11.20 -5.88
C ALA A 231 12.15 -11.64 -6.03
N GLU A 232 12.48 -12.91 -5.72
CA GLU A 232 13.83 -13.46 -5.90
C GLU A 232 14.29 -13.38 -7.36
N LEU A 233 13.42 -13.74 -8.32
CA LEU A 233 13.74 -13.66 -9.75
C LEU A 233 13.97 -12.22 -10.22
N VAL A 234 13.08 -11.28 -9.85
CA VAL A 234 13.21 -9.87 -10.27
C VAL A 234 14.42 -9.22 -9.61
N THR A 235 14.72 -9.56 -8.36
CA THR A 235 15.93 -9.09 -7.67
C THR A 235 17.19 -9.59 -8.40
N TYR A 236 17.22 -10.85 -8.81
CA TYR A 236 18.33 -11.39 -9.60
C TYR A 236 18.43 -10.72 -10.98
N TYR A 237 17.31 -10.49 -11.67
CA TYR A 237 17.32 -9.75 -12.93
C TYR A 237 17.92 -8.35 -12.78
N ASN A 238 17.53 -7.64 -11.73
CA ASN A 238 18.04 -6.29 -11.44
C ASN A 238 19.53 -6.27 -11.09
N SER A 239 20.12 -7.39 -10.63
CA SER A 239 21.56 -7.47 -10.33
C SER A 239 22.44 -7.84 -11.53
N LEU A 240 21.84 -8.25 -12.66
CA LEU A 240 22.54 -8.59 -13.91
C LEU A 240 22.80 -7.37 -14.81
N GLN A 241 22.62 -6.17 -14.27
CA GLN A 241 22.65 -4.90 -14.99
C GLN A 241 23.60 -3.93 -14.31
#